data_AF-A0A7C6BR86-F1
#
_entry.id   AF-A0A7C6BR86-F1
#
_cell.length_a   1.000
_cell.length_b   1.000
_cell.length_c   1.000
_cell.angle_alpha   90.00
_cell.angle_beta   90.00
_cell.angle_gamma   90.00
#
_symmetry.space_group_name_H-M   'P 1'
#
loop_
_entity.id
_entity.type
_entity.pdbx_description
1 polymer ?
#
loop_
_entity_poly.entity_id
_entity_poly.type
_entity_poly.pdbx_seq_one_letter_code
_entity_poly.pdbx_strand_id
1 'polypeptide(L)'
;MSNKQVVLEVLNPRGELANPERRGLFAPRPTDLNGKTIAVMALWSDSEAFFATITEMLKEKYPDVKFVYPESMHSPFAQDKTAEVAEMCDAWLDGVKASTTGGRMDAAALLEMRGKPGVSVCTDAVLMLKKLQSDFNGVPTCRVVSVPATDYITAKMDPELMKSVAAAAFDDIHRALTEPLTREEQEVSDLIVDETPLTFSGATYTEAYEKFQQYCVDNAMGDGMPVVPPTREAVEWMLTGTTYPRDKLIGLMEPKLGKATVEKIAISAVMAGARPEYLPVIIAMVEAITDERFNQYHIVNEILPVFFISGPIVEEIGLNNESGYLAPGHRANATIGRALLMCMINIGWRDMKYYSSPGGAGQPAAYANYVIPENQKESPWPSYAESCGFLPDESVVTVCETLSVVRGPSETLFMETYEQRLEKMRSIFSQHTNVFSRFGMPPRGNPGARHMIAMHPTMARQLANAGFTRESFIQWLHDVNTIDWDKMSEQEREEFKQNVKEGKVSEFMRKFSLDDCRPGLLMEPFSDIKHVALMITGTGAGGTIVFSTSAGSTTLGVKNGKPLPYMQKVIRGAALTKAGK
;
A
#
# COMPACT_ATOMS: atom_id res chain seq x y z
N MET A 1 27.96 -6.49 48.11
CA MET A 1 27.91 -5.56 46.98
C MET A 1 26.45 -5.31 46.69
N SER A 2 25.99 -4.05 46.75
CA SER A 2 24.60 -3.70 46.43
C SER A 2 24.31 -4.17 44.99
N ASN A 3 23.37 -5.10 44.83
CA ASN A 3 22.81 -5.46 43.53
C ASN A 3 22.07 -4.22 43.00
N LYS A 4 22.79 -3.31 42.35
CA LYS A 4 22.17 -2.18 41.68
C LYS A 4 21.35 -2.73 40.52
N GLN A 5 20.03 -2.65 40.67
CA GLN A 5 19.08 -2.97 39.63
C GLN A 5 19.41 -2.16 38.37
N VAL A 6 19.48 -2.83 37.22
CA VAL A 6 19.65 -2.17 35.92
C VAL A 6 18.30 -1.59 35.52
N VAL A 7 18.31 -0.34 35.07
CA VAL A 7 17.12 0.39 34.60
C VAL A 7 17.39 0.84 33.17
N LEU A 8 16.52 0.44 32.25
CA LEU A 8 16.52 0.79 30.85
C LEU A 8 15.36 1.77 30.61
N GLU A 9 15.70 3.05 30.47
CA GLU A 9 14.75 4.10 30.07
C GLU A 9 14.80 4.26 28.54
N VAL A 10 13.65 4.22 27.89
CA VAL A 10 13.50 4.35 26.43
C VAL A 10 12.45 5.40 26.09
N LEU A 11 12.67 6.13 25.00
CA LEU A 11 11.68 7.07 24.47
C LEU A 11 10.52 6.30 23.84
N ASN A 12 9.30 6.79 24.04
CA ASN A 12 8.12 6.15 23.49
C ASN A 12 8.00 6.41 21.98
N PRO A 13 7.97 5.36 21.13
CA PRO A 13 7.95 5.51 19.69
C PRO A 13 6.55 5.86 19.14
N ARG A 14 5.48 5.72 19.95
CA ARG A 14 4.11 6.03 19.50
C ARG A 14 3.98 7.49 19.10
N GLY A 15 3.42 7.74 17.92
CA GLY A 15 3.19 9.09 17.43
C GLY A 15 1.93 9.70 18.04
N GLU A 16 2.00 10.96 18.47
CA GLU A 16 0.83 11.78 18.79
C GLU A 16 -0.11 11.83 17.57
N LEU A 17 -1.41 11.69 17.78
CA LEU A 17 -2.39 11.73 16.68
C LEU A 17 -2.75 13.16 16.30
N ALA A 18 -2.85 13.42 15.00
CA ALA A 18 -3.40 14.69 14.52
C ALA A 18 -4.91 14.82 14.73
N ASN A 19 -5.62 13.69 14.79
CA ASN A 19 -7.07 13.64 15.03
C ASN A 19 -7.41 12.53 16.05
N PRO A 20 -7.30 12.80 17.36
CA PRO A 20 -7.59 11.81 18.41
C PRO A 20 -9.09 11.66 18.72
N GLU A 21 -9.93 12.52 18.15
CA GLU A 21 -11.36 12.61 18.46
C GLU A 21 -12.09 11.32 18.08
N ARG A 22 -12.86 10.80 19.03
CA ARG A 22 -13.71 9.62 18.80
C ARG A 22 -15.14 9.92 19.22
N ARG A 23 -16.07 9.34 18.48
CA ARG A 23 -17.50 9.47 18.74
C ARG A 23 -18.17 8.11 18.77
N GLY A 24 -18.95 7.88 19.82
CA GLY A 24 -19.77 6.70 19.92
C GLY A 24 -20.96 6.80 18.97
N LEU A 25 -21.62 5.68 18.76
CA LEU A 25 -22.87 5.64 18.01
C LEU A 25 -23.92 6.50 18.74
N PHE A 26 -24.71 7.25 17.98
CA PHE A 26 -25.78 8.10 18.54
C PHE A 26 -27.08 8.01 17.75
N ALA A 27 -27.03 7.50 16.52
CA ALA A 27 -28.21 7.33 15.69
C ALA A 27 -29.13 6.27 16.31
N PRO A 28 -30.41 6.59 16.57
CA PRO A 28 -31.35 5.60 17.12
C PRO A 28 -31.59 4.49 16.09
N ARG A 29 -31.54 3.25 16.57
CA ARG A 29 -31.76 2.06 15.74
C ARG A 29 -33.27 1.88 15.53
N PRO A 30 -33.76 1.68 14.28
CA PRO A 30 -35.17 1.46 14.03
C PRO A 30 -35.61 0.11 14.60
N THR A 31 -36.50 0.10 15.59
CA THR A 31 -37.02 -1.14 16.19
C THR A 31 -38.02 -1.86 15.27
N ASP A 32 -38.57 -1.14 14.30
CA ASP A 32 -39.43 -1.65 13.22
C ASP A 32 -38.94 -1.08 11.89
N LEU A 33 -38.80 -1.95 10.89
CA LEU A 33 -38.32 -1.61 9.55
C LEU A 33 -39.47 -1.37 8.56
N ASN A 34 -40.73 -1.58 8.94
CA ASN A 34 -41.87 -1.27 8.07
C ASN A 34 -41.89 0.23 7.71
N GLY A 35 -42.07 0.51 6.42
CA GLY A 35 -42.05 1.87 5.87
C GLY A 35 -40.67 2.54 5.84
N LYS A 36 -39.61 1.86 6.28
CA LYS A 36 -38.22 2.34 6.21
C LYS A 36 -37.59 2.01 4.86
N THR A 37 -36.66 2.85 4.43
CA THR A 37 -35.83 2.61 3.24
C THR A 37 -34.40 2.26 3.67
N ILE A 38 -33.91 1.09 3.26
CA ILE A 38 -32.56 0.62 3.59
C ILE A 38 -31.66 0.73 2.35
N ALA A 39 -30.52 1.41 2.48
CA ALA A 39 -29.47 1.40 1.46
C ALA A 39 -28.64 0.12 1.56
N VAL A 40 -28.49 -0.62 0.46
CA VAL A 40 -27.69 -1.84 0.39
C VAL A 40 -26.50 -1.59 -0.54
N MET A 41 -25.32 -1.43 0.06
CA MET A 41 -24.05 -1.19 -0.63
C MET A 41 -23.29 -2.51 -0.78
N ALA A 42 -23.70 -3.32 -1.77
CA ALA A 42 -23.01 -4.55 -2.12
C ALA A 42 -21.64 -4.26 -2.76
N LEU A 43 -20.60 -4.94 -2.30
CA LEU A 43 -19.22 -4.69 -2.72
C LEU A 43 -18.94 -5.17 -4.15
N TRP A 44 -19.24 -6.45 -4.41
CA TRP A 44 -19.11 -7.07 -5.73
C TRP A 44 -20.30 -8.00 -5.98
N SER A 45 -20.34 -8.65 -7.15
CA SER A 45 -21.42 -9.54 -7.56
C SER A 45 -21.67 -10.72 -6.60
N ASP A 46 -20.66 -11.16 -5.86
CA ASP A 46 -20.82 -12.17 -4.81
C ASP A 46 -21.62 -11.64 -3.61
N SER A 47 -21.35 -10.40 -3.21
CA SER A 47 -22.08 -9.69 -2.16
C SER A 47 -23.50 -9.35 -2.56
N GLU A 48 -23.75 -9.12 -3.86
CA GLU A 48 -25.10 -8.92 -4.39
C GLU A 48 -25.98 -10.16 -4.13
N ALA A 49 -25.45 -11.37 -4.38
CA ALA A 49 -26.18 -12.61 -4.09
C ALA A 49 -26.45 -12.78 -2.58
N PHE A 50 -25.46 -12.47 -1.74
CA PHE A 50 -25.63 -12.50 -0.28
C PHE A 50 -26.74 -11.55 0.18
N PHE A 51 -26.71 -10.29 -0.26
CA PHE A 51 -27.70 -9.31 0.14
C PHE A 51 -29.07 -9.53 -0.50
N ALA A 52 -29.16 -10.15 -1.67
CA ALA A 52 -30.45 -10.55 -2.24
C ALA A 52 -31.22 -11.43 -1.23
N THR A 53 -30.57 -12.46 -0.67
CA THR A 53 -31.18 -13.32 0.36
C THR A 53 -31.53 -12.54 1.64
N ILE A 54 -30.62 -11.68 2.13
CA ILE A 54 -30.90 -10.85 3.32
C ILE A 54 -32.14 -9.95 3.11
N THR A 55 -32.24 -9.31 1.95
CA THR A 55 -33.36 -8.40 1.63
C THR A 55 -34.68 -9.14 1.48
N GLU A 56 -34.69 -10.35 0.91
CA GLU A 56 -35.86 -11.24 0.86
C GLU A 56 -36.36 -11.56 2.28
N MET A 57 -35.47 -12.04 3.15
CA MET A 57 -35.81 -12.38 4.53
C MET A 57 -36.26 -11.16 5.35
N LEU A 58 -35.66 -9.98 5.13
CA LEU A 58 -36.11 -8.74 5.74
C LEU A 58 -37.52 -8.36 5.27
N LYS A 59 -37.85 -8.56 3.99
CA LYS A 59 -39.16 -8.24 3.42
C LYS A 59 -40.25 -9.22 3.87
N GLU A 60 -39.90 -10.48 4.11
CA GLU A 60 -40.81 -11.45 4.76
C GLU A 60 -41.18 -11.01 6.18
N LYS A 61 -40.20 -10.50 6.94
CA LYS A 61 -40.42 -10.01 8.31
C LYS A 61 -41.07 -8.63 8.37
N TYR A 62 -40.79 -7.77 7.39
CA TYR A 62 -41.26 -6.38 7.29
C TYR A 62 -41.78 -6.09 5.87
N PRO A 63 -43.05 -6.42 5.56
CA PRO A 63 -43.58 -6.34 4.20
C PRO A 63 -43.48 -4.95 3.53
N ASP A 64 -43.48 -3.88 4.33
CA ASP A 64 -43.46 -2.49 3.84
C ASP A 64 -42.05 -1.88 3.76
N VAL A 65 -41.00 -2.64 4.06
CA VAL A 65 -39.61 -2.17 3.93
C VAL A 65 -39.24 -1.95 2.46
N LYS A 66 -38.46 -0.90 2.19
CA LYS A 66 -37.96 -0.55 0.85
C LYS A 66 -36.44 -0.65 0.81
N PHE A 67 -35.90 -0.91 -0.37
CA PHE A 67 -34.46 -1.00 -0.58
C PHE A 67 -34.01 -0.10 -1.73
N VAL A 68 -32.84 0.51 -1.56
CA VAL A 68 -32.10 1.22 -2.61
C VAL A 68 -30.68 0.65 -2.68
N TYR A 69 -30.07 0.64 -3.87
CA TYR A 69 -28.79 -0.04 -4.11
C TYR A 69 -27.75 0.96 -4.64
N PRO A 70 -27.28 1.90 -3.81
CA PRO A 70 -26.20 2.79 -4.20
C PRO A 70 -24.89 2.03 -4.39
N GLU A 71 -24.00 2.61 -5.19
CA GLU A 71 -22.65 2.09 -5.40
C GLU A 71 -21.87 2.03 -4.06
N SER A 72 -21.19 0.91 -3.82
CA SER A 72 -20.37 0.75 -2.63
C SER A 72 -19.11 1.62 -2.69
N MET A 73 -18.71 2.16 -1.53
CA MET A 73 -17.61 3.11 -1.39
C MET A 73 -16.31 2.49 -0.82
N HIS A 74 -16.17 1.17 -0.94
CA HIS A 74 -15.04 0.43 -0.36
C HIS A 74 -13.77 0.45 -1.19
N SER A 75 -13.87 0.69 -2.50
CA SER A 75 -12.70 0.76 -3.37
C SER A 75 -11.67 1.74 -2.79
N PRO A 76 -10.37 1.43 -2.83
CA PRO A 76 -9.33 2.41 -2.47
C PRO A 76 -9.40 3.69 -3.29
N PHE A 77 -10.17 3.69 -4.37
CA PHE A 77 -10.37 4.81 -5.29
C PHE A 77 -11.78 5.42 -5.20
N ALA A 78 -12.64 4.94 -4.28
CA ALA A 78 -14.00 5.43 -4.15
C ALA A 78 -14.02 6.90 -3.70
N GLN A 79 -14.89 7.70 -4.32
CA GLN A 79 -15.21 9.03 -3.84
C GLN A 79 -16.21 8.94 -2.68
N ASP A 80 -16.14 9.88 -1.74
CA ASP A 80 -17.13 9.99 -0.67
C ASP A 80 -18.48 10.46 -1.24
N LYS A 81 -19.44 9.54 -1.34
CA LYS A 81 -20.85 9.79 -1.68
C LYS A 81 -21.78 9.56 -0.49
N THR A 82 -21.26 9.48 0.73
CA THR A 82 -22.06 9.13 1.93
C THR A 82 -23.12 10.17 2.26
N ALA A 83 -22.96 11.43 1.83
CA ALA A 83 -24.01 12.44 1.93
C ALA A 83 -25.22 12.11 1.05
N GLU A 84 -24.99 11.76 -0.21
CA GLU A 84 -26.04 11.36 -1.15
C GLU A 84 -26.75 10.09 -0.65
N VAL A 85 -26.00 9.08 -0.21
CA VAL A 85 -26.57 7.84 0.34
C VAL A 85 -27.41 8.13 1.59
N ALA A 86 -26.96 9.03 2.47
CA ALA A 86 -27.71 9.39 3.68
C ALA A 86 -29.07 10.03 3.36
N GLU A 87 -29.21 10.78 2.26
CA GLU A 87 -30.48 11.35 1.83
C GLU A 87 -31.46 10.30 1.30
N MET A 88 -30.95 9.17 0.79
CA MET A 88 -31.74 8.12 0.16
C MET A 88 -32.34 7.09 1.14
N CYS A 89 -31.87 7.04 2.38
CA CYS A 89 -32.19 5.94 3.29
C CYS A 89 -32.44 6.38 4.75
N ASP A 90 -33.15 5.51 5.48
CA ASP A 90 -33.32 5.57 6.93
C ASP A 90 -32.25 4.75 7.66
N ALA A 91 -31.73 3.69 7.03
CA ALA A 91 -30.68 2.81 7.53
C ALA A 91 -29.85 2.23 6.38
N TRP A 92 -28.71 1.59 6.68
CA TRP A 92 -27.83 1.02 5.64
C TRP A 92 -27.26 -0.36 5.99
N LEU A 93 -26.93 -1.10 4.95
CA LEU A 93 -26.17 -2.36 4.94
C LEU A 93 -25.00 -2.20 3.96
N ASP A 94 -23.82 -2.66 4.36
CA ASP A 94 -22.58 -2.47 3.60
C ASP A 94 -21.71 -3.73 3.67
N GLY A 95 -21.22 -4.26 2.56
CA GLY A 95 -20.43 -5.52 2.57
C GLY A 95 -20.65 -6.40 1.34
N VAL A 96 -20.35 -7.70 1.36
CA VAL A 96 -19.57 -8.41 2.38
C VAL A 96 -18.10 -8.20 2.08
N LYS A 97 -17.38 -7.53 2.99
CA LYS A 97 -15.93 -7.31 2.81
C LYS A 97 -15.15 -8.59 3.13
N ALA A 98 -14.44 -9.13 2.14
CA ALA A 98 -13.62 -10.33 2.29
C ALA A 98 -12.11 -10.09 2.12
N SER A 99 -11.69 -8.87 1.77
CA SER A 99 -10.28 -8.50 1.61
C SER A 99 -9.92 -7.25 2.40
N THR A 100 -8.61 -7.06 2.57
CA THR A 100 -8.03 -5.91 3.28
C THR A 100 -7.87 -4.67 2.42
N THR A 101 -8.04 -4.83 1.11
CA THR A 101 -7.95 -3.79 0.10
C THR A 101 -9.10 -2.83 0.34
N GLY A 102 -8.80 -1.67 0.92
CA GLY A 102 -9.79 -0.66 1.24
C GLY A 102 -9.16 0.72 1.26
N GLY A 103 -9.97 1.72 0.95
CA GLY A 103 -9.56 3.12 1.05
C GLY A 103 -9.42 3.60 2.49
N ARG A 104 -8.80 4.77 2.64
CA ARG A 104 -8.70 5.48 3.93
C ARG A 104 -10.08 5.71 4.56
N MET A 105 -11.07 5.99 3.71
CA MET A 105 -12.44 6.28 4.09
C MET A 105 -13.18 5.03 4.54
N ASP A 106 -13.95 5.16 5.61
CA ASP A 106 -14.91 4.16 6.05
C ASP A 106 -16.34 4.68 5.89
N ALA A 107 -17.05 4.17 4.88
CA ALA A 107 -18.43 4.61 4.59
C ALA A 107 -19.36 4.40 5.79
N ALA A 108 -19.16 3.30 6.53
CA ALA A 108 -19.90 2.99 7.74
C ALA A 108 -19.74 4.08 8.82
N ALA A 109 -18.51 4.42 9.21
CA ALA A 109 -18.25 5.49 10.17
C ALA A 109 -18.83 6.83 9.69
N LEU A 110 -18.66 7.16 8.41
CA LEU A 110 -19.15 8.40 7.82
C LEU A 110 -20.69 8.50 7.79
N LEU A 111 -21.41 7.39 7.55
CA LEU A 111 -22.87 7.34 7.58
C LEU A 111 -23.40 7.41 9.03
N GLU A 112 -22.74 6.74 9.97
CA GLU A 112 -23.08 6.84 11.40
C GLU A 112 -22.89 8.28 11.91
N MET A 113 -21.81 8.97 11.51
CA MET A 113 -21.61 10.39 11.82
C MET A 113 -22.69 11.30 11.21
N ARG A 114 -23.32 10.89 10.11
CA ARG A 114 -24.47 11.57 9.50
C ARG A 114 -25.81 11.20 10.13
N GLY A 115 -25.78 10.43 11.22
CA GLY A 115 -26.99 10.03 11.95
C GLY A 115 -27.78 8.91 11.27
N LYS A 116 -27.15 8.15 10.36
CA LYS A 116 -27.77 7.02 9.67
C LYS A 116 -27.28 5.72 10.30
N PRO A 117 -28.15 4.98 11.01
CA PRO A 117 -27.77 3.70 11.59
C PRO A 117 -27.59 2.65 10.50
N GLY A 118 -26.56 1.82 10.61
CA GLY A 118 -26.48 0.62 9.80
C GLY A 118 -25.53 -0.43 10.33
N VAL A 119 -25.23 -1.41 9.48
CA VAL A 119 -24.39 -2.56 9.80
C VAL A 119 -23.46 -2.85 8.64
N SER A 120 -22.17 -2.91 8.94
CA SER A 120 -21.19 -3.47 7.99
C SER A 120 -21.14 -4.98 8.14
N VAL A 121 -21.01 -5.69 7.02
CA VAL A 121 -20.82 -7.13 6.96
C VAL A 121 -19.44 -7.41 6.36
N CYS A 122 -18.68 -8.29 7.01
CA CYS A 122 -17.38 -8.72 6.50
C CYS A 122 -17.18 -10.21 6.77
N THR A 123 -16.08 -10.79 6.27
CA THR A 123 -15.66 -12.11 6.72
C THR A 123 -14.94 -12.00 8.07
N ASP A 124 -14.95 -13.07 8.85
CA ASP A 124 -14.20 -13.19 10.11
C ASP A 124 -12.69 -12.93 9.94
N ALA A 125 -12.12 -13.30 8.78
CA ALA A 125 -10.73 -13.05 8.42
C ALA A 125 -10.32 -11.57 8.42
N VAL A 126 -11.26 -10.63 8.20
CA VAL A 126 -10.98 -9.19 8.14
C VAL A 126 -11.73 -8.37 9.20
N LEU A 127 -12.41 -9.03 10.14
CA LEU A 127 -13.22 -8.38 11.17
C LEU A 127 -12.44 -7.35 12.00
N MET A 128 -11.25 -7.73 12.48
CA MET A 128 -10.42 -6.83 13.29
C MET A 128 -9.93 -5.63 12.46
N LEU A 129 -9.58 -5.84 11.20
CA LEU A 129 -9.21 -4.75 10.30
C LEU A 129 -10.38 -3.79 10.08
N LYS A 130 -11.59 -4.30 9.85
CA LYS A 130 -12.78 -3.45 9.67
C LYS A 130 -13.06 -2.62 10.93
N LYS A 131 -12.92 -3.20 12.12
CA LYS A 131 -13.07 -2.47 13.40
C LYS A 131 -12.02 -1.37 13.55
N LEU A 132 -10.76 -1.67 13.24
CA LEU A 132 -9.68 -0.68 13.25
C LEU A 132 -9.95 0.44 12.23
N GLN A 133 -10.42 0.11 11.03
CA GLN A 133 -10.79 1.09 10.01
C GLN A 133 -11.88 2.06 10.52
N SER A 134 -12.91 1.56 11.23
CA SER A 134 -13.94 2.40 11.84
C SER A 134 -13.38 3.29 12.95
N ASP A 135 -12.53 2.75 13.83
CA ASP A 135 -11.84 3.52 14.89
C ASP A 135 -10.95 4.64 14.31
N PHE A 136 -10.24 4.37 13.21
CA PHE A 136 -9.41 5.39 12.54
C PHE A 136 -10.23 6.50 11.88
N ASN A 137 -11.47 6.19 11.49
CA ASN A 137 -12.43 7.17 11.00
C ASN A 137 -13.27 7.79 12.12
N GLY A 138 -12.86 7.59 13.39
CA GLY A 138 -13.42 8.27 14.56
C GLY A 138 -14.65 7.60 15.17
N VAL A 139 -15.08 6.42 14.68
CA VAL A 139 -16.28 5.72 15.17
C VAL A 139 -15.94 4.27 15.55
N PRO A 140 -15.23 4.03 16.67
CA PRO A 140 -14.72 2.71 17.03
C PRO A 140 -15.81 1.66 17.31
N THR A 141 -17.02 2.11 17.60
CA THR A 141 -18.15 1.26 18.00
C THR A 141 -19.11 0.96 16.86
N CYS A 142 -18.78 1.26 15.60
CA CYS A 142 -19.56 0.83 14.44
C CYS A 142 -19.91 -0.66 14.52
N ARG A 143 -21.18 -0.99 14.30
CA ARG A 143 -21.65 -2.38 14.31
C ARG A 143 -21.16 -3.11 13.07
N VAL A 144 -20.48 -4.23 13.29
CA VAL A 144 -19.94 -5.10 12.24
C VAL A 144 -20.37 -6.53 12.53
N VAL A 145 -20.98 -7.18 11.54
CA VAL A 145 -21.31 -8.61 11.57
C VAL A 145 -20.31 -9.37 10.70
N SER A 146 -19.78 -10.47 11.22
CA SER A 146 -18.88 -11.33 10.47
C SER A 146 -19.55 -12.61 9.99
N VAL A 147 -19.21 -13.06 8.79
CA VAL A 147 -19.53 -14.40 8.27
C VAL A 147 -18.26 -15.26 8.18
N PRO A 148 -18.35 -16.60 8.24
CA PRO A 148 -17.17 -17.45 8.08
C PRO A 148 -16.52 -17.23 6.70
N ALA A 149 -15.23 -16.88 6.67
CA ALA A 149 -14.53 -16.57 5.42
C ALA A 149 -14.54 -17.76 4.45
N THR A 150 -14.29 -18.98 4.93
CA THR A 150 -14.25 -20.16 4.08
C THR A 150 -15.60 -20.42 3.41
N ASP A 151 -16.70 -20.38 4.17
CA ASP A 151 -18.03 -20.65 3.63
C ASP A 151 -18.44 -19.58 2.61
N TYR A 152 -18.20 -18.30 2.93
CA TYR A 152 -18.48 -17.19 2.01
C TYR A 152 -17.66 -17.32 0.71
N ILE A 153 -16.36 -17.61 0.80
CA ILE A 153 -15.48 -17.74 -0.37
C ILE A 153 -15.84 -18.99 -1.19
N THR A 154 -16.21 -20.10 -0.56
CA THR A 154 -16.73 -21.29 -1.25
C THR A 154 -18.03 -20.99 -1.99
N ALA A 155 -18.91 -20.18 -1.40
CA ALA A 155 -20.17 -19.77 -1.99
C ALA A 155 -20.07 -18.62 -3.00
N LYS A 156 -18.90 -17.98 -3.14
CA LYS A 156 -18.70 -16.69 -3.85
C LYS A 156 -19.33 -16.62 -5.25
N MET A 157 -19.35 -17.74 -5.98
CA MET A 157 -19.88 -17.82 -7.35
C MET A 157 -21.11 -18.74 -7.47
N ASP A 158 -21.66 -19.20 -6.35
CA ASP A 158 -22.82 -20.10 -6.30
C ASP A 158 -23.94 -19.46 -5.45
N PRO A 159 -24.96 -18.87 -6.09
CA PRO A 159 -26.06 -18.22 -5.38
C PRO A 159 -26.84 -19.15 -4.44
N GLU A 160 -26.94 -20.45 -4.73
CA GLU A 160 -27.66 -21.38 -3.86
C GLU A 160 -26.86 -21.70 -2.60
N LEU A 161 -25.54 -21.86 -2.71
CA LEU A 161 -24.67 -21.98 -1.53
C LEU A 161 -24.67 -20.67 -0.73
N MET A 162 -24.69 -19.52 -1.39
CA MET A 162 -24.66 -18.21 -0.73
C MET A 162 -25.89 -17.96 0.14
N LYS A 163 -27.08 -18.48 -0.23
CA LYS A 163 -28.29 -18.39 0.60
C LYS A 163 -28.08 -18.94 2.00
N SER A 164 -27.34 -20.05 2.14
CA SER A 164 -27.09 -20.67 3.44
C SER A 164 -26.19 -19.79 4.31
N VAL A 165 -25.18 -19.15 3.71
CA VAL A 165 -24.28 -18.21 4.41
C VAL A 165 -25.07 -16.96 4.85
N ALA A 166 -25.91 -16.40 3.98
CA ALA A 166 -26.75 -15.25 4.29
C ALA A 166 -27.78 -15.56 5.38
N ALA A 167 -28.49 -16.69 5.28
CA ALA A 167 -29.48 -17.10 6.27
C ALA A 167 -28.86 -17.29 7.66
N ALA A 168 -27.65 -17.86 7.73
CA ALA A 168 -26.93 -18.02 9.00
C ALA A 168 -26.55 -16.67 9.65
N ALA A 169 -26.32 -15.63 8.85
CA ALA A 169 -25.96 -14.29 9.34
C ALA A 169 -27.17 -13.38 9.61
N PHE A 170 -28.36 -13.77 9.17
CA PHE A 170 -29.54 -12.91 9.14
C PHE A 170 -29.93 -12.38 10.52
N ASP A 171 -29.99 -13.24 11.54
CA ASP A 171 -30.41 -12.84 12.88
C ASP A 171 -29.43 -11.84 13.52
N ASP A 172 -28.13 -12.01 13.28
CA ASP A 172 -27.11 -11.07 13.75
C ASP A 172 -27.20 -9.71 13.04
N ILE A 173 -27.41 -9.72 11.72
CA ILE A 173 -27.62 -8.50 10.93
C ILE A 173 -28.89 -7.77 11.40
N HIS A 174 -29.98 -8.51 11.58
CA HIS A 174 -31.26 -7.96 12.03
C HIS A 174 -31.16 -7.33 13.42
N ARG A 175 -30.53 -8.03 14.38
CA ARG A 175 -30.27 -7.48 15.71
C ARG A 175 -29.39 -6.24 15.66
N ALA A 176 -28.28 -6.30 14.92
CA ALA A 176 -27.38 -5.16 14.78
C ALA A 176 -28.06 -3.93 14.14
N LEU A 177 -29.02 -4.13 13.24
CA LEU A 177 -29.82 -3.05 12.66
C LEU A 177 -30.83 -2.45 13.63
N THR A 178 -31.48 -3.27 14.46
CA THR A 178 -32.74 -2.92 15.13
C THR A 178 -32.67 -2.78 16.65
N GLU A 179 -31.73 -3.46 17.31
CA GLU A 179 -31.59 -3.39 18.77
C GLU A 179 -31.08 -2.00 19.17
N PRO A 180 -31.61 -1.39 20.25
CA PRO A 180 -31.12 -0.11 20.75
C PRO A 180 -29.61 -0.11 21.01
N LEU A 181 -29.01 1.08 20.97
CA LEU A 181 -27.60 1.24 21.32
C LEU A 181 -27.38 0.97 22.81
N THR A 182 -26.31 0.26 23.11
CA THR A 182 -25.81 0.08 24.47
C THR A 182 -25.06 1.33 24.94
N ARG A 183 -24.86 1.46 26.26
CA ARG A 183 -24.07 2.54 26.84
C ARG A 183 -22.62 2.54 26.33
N GLU A 184 -22.03 1.35 26.19
CA GLU A 184 -20.64 1.19 25.70
C GLU A 184 -20.49 1.62 24.23
N GLU A 185 -21.53 1.43 23.41
CA GLU A 185 -21.52 1.89 22.02
C GLU A 185 -21.59 3.41 21.91
N GLN A 186 -22.25 4.07 22.87
CA GLN A 186 -22.45 5.52 22.91
C GLN A 186 -21.30 6.26 23.59
N GLU A 187 -20.79 5.72 24.69
CA GLU A 187 -19.77 6.34 25.53
C GLU A 187 -18.37 5.86 25.14
N VAL A 188 -17.75 6.56 24.20
CA VAL A 188 -16.34 6.35 23.83
C VAL A 188 -15.50 7.53 24.32
N SER A 189 -14.26 7.26 24.70
CA SER A 189 -13.27 8.29 25.05
C SER A 189 -12.41 8.63 23.85
N ASP A 190 -11.75 9.78 23.83
CA ASP A 190 -10.73 10.10 22.83
C ASP A 190 -9.53 9.16 22.95
N LEU A 191 -8.74 9.03 21.88
CA LEU A 191 -7.50 8.27 21.95
C LEU A 191 -6.40 9.12 22.56
N ILE A 192 -6.13 8.90 23.85
CA ILE A 192 -5.03 9.57 24.56
C ILE A 192 -3.73 8.80 24.30
N VAL A 193 -2.73 9.49 23.76
CA VAL A 193 -1.38 8.94 23.55
C VAL A 193 -0.48 9.38 24.70
N ASP A 194 -0.01 8.43 25.50
CA ASP A 194 1.04 8.68 26.48
C ASP A 194 2.40 8.63 25.77
N GLU A 195 3.08 9.77 25.67
CA GLU A 195 4.40 9.89 25.05
C GLU A 195 5.55 9.87 26.06
N THR A 196 5.26 9.66 27.35
CA THR A 196 6.30 9.65 28.38
C THR A 196 7.30 8.51 28.18
N PRO A 197 8.57 8.71 28.57
CA PRO A 197 9.57 7.65 28.51
C PRO A 197 9.13 6.40 29.29
N LEU A 198 9.37 5.24 28.70
CA LEU A 198 9.07 3.94 29.29
C LEU A 198 10.30 3.42 30.04
N THR A 199 10.07 2.74 31.16
CA THR A 199 11.16 2.24 32.02
C THR A 199 11.03 0.74 32.25
N PHE A 200 12.11 0.01 32.01
CA PHE A 200 12.20 -1.44 32.21
C PHE A 200 13.36 -1.76 33.14
N SER A 201 13.13 -2.54 34.19
CA SER A 201 14.16 -2.82 35.19
C SER A 201 14.38 -4.32 35.41
N GLY A 202 15.63 -4.71 35.69
CA GLY A 202 16.04 -6.10 35.88
C GLY A 202 17.30 -6.22 36.74
N ALA A 203 17.63 -7.42 37.20
CA ALA A 203 18.89 -7.67 37.89
C ALA A 203 20.09 -7.54 36.94
N THR A 204 19.86 -7.73 35.64
CA THR A 204 20.85 -7.57 34.57
C THR A 204 20.27 -6.75 33.41
N TYR A 205 21.14 -6.27 32.52
CA TYR A 205 20.70 -5.63 31.26
C TYR A 205 19.84 -6.58 30.42
N THR A 206 20.21 -7.85 30.34
CA THR A 206 19.46 -8.87 29.59
C THR A 206 18.01 -8.97 30.07
N GLU A 207 17.79 -8.98 31.39
CA GLU A 207 16.43 -9.01 31.95
C GLU A 207 15.63 -7.74 31.64
N ALA A 208 16.25 -6.56 31.75
CA ALA A 208 15.60 -5.30 31.43
C ALA A 208 15.27 -5.20 29.92
N TYR A 209 16.19 -5.65 29.06
CA TYR A 209 16.03 -5.71 27.62
C TYR A 209 14.93 -6.69 27.21
N GLU A 210 14.87 -7.88 27.81
CA GLU A 210 13.83 -8.87 27.50
C GLU A 210 12.44 -8.34 27.87
N LYS A 211 12.31 -7.61 29.00
CA LYS A 211 11.05 -6.94 29.36
C LYS A 211 10.66 -5.86 28.34
N PHE A 212 11.62 -5.09 27.85
CA PHE A 212 11.37 -4.12 26.77
C PHE A 212 10.91 -4.83 25.48
N GLN A 213 11.59 -5.90 25.09
CA GLN A 213 11.25 -6.71 23.93
C GLN A 213 9.84 -7.28 24.02
N GLN A 214 9.50 -7.89 25.17
CA GLN A 214 8.16 -8.43 25.41
C GLN A 214 7.10 -7.33 25.39
N TYR A 215 7.39 -6.16 25.98
CA TYR A 215 6.50 -5.00 25.91
C TYR A 215 6.23 -4.57 24.46
N CYS A 216 7.27 -4.53 23.60
CA CYS A 216 7.08 -4.22 22.18
C CYS A 216 6.21 -5.26 21.46
N VAL A 217 6.33 -6.55 21.78
CA VAL A 217 5.49 -7.63 21.23
C VAL A 217 4.03 -7.49 21.68
N ASP A 218 3.82 -7.29 22.98
CA ASP A 218 2.49 -7.21 23.59
C ASP A 218 1.71 -5.99 23.08
N ASN A 219 2.41 -4.88 22.81
CA ASN A 219 1.83 -3.61 22.38
C ASN A 219 1.96 -3.33 20.88
N ALA A 220 2.32 -4.33 20.07
CA ALA A 220 2.47 -4.22 18.61
C ALA A 220 3.36 -3.03 18.17
N MET A 221 4.51 -2.86 18.84
CA MET A 221 5.51 -1.79 18.57
C MET A 221 6.75 -2.31 17.83
N GLY A 222 6.68 -3.51 17.26
CA GLY A 222 7.77 -4.14 16.54
C GLY A 222 7.28 -4.95 15.35
N ASP A 223 8.23 -5.42 14.56
CA ASP A 223 8.02 -6.19 13.34
C ASP A 223 8.26 -7.71 13.53
N GLY A 224 8.42 -8.16 14.78
CA GLY A 224 8.77 -9.54 15.12
C GLY A 224 10.27 -9.82 15.14
N MET A 225 11.11 -8.85 14.74
CA MET A 225 12.57 -8.92 14.88
C MET A 225 13.03 -8.21 16.17
N PRO A 226 14.25 -8.48 16.68
CA PRO A 226 14.78 -7.75 17.82
C PRO A 226 14.81 -6.23 17.61
N VAL A 227 14.42 -5.47 18.63
CA VAL A 227 14.32 -4.01 18.58
C VAL A 227 15.43 -3.42 19.43
N VAL A 228 16.16 -2.45 18.89
CA VAL A 228 17.17 -1.73 19.66
C VAL A 228 16.46 -0.74 20.59
N PRO A 229 16.77 -0.69 21.90
CA PRO A 229 16.12 0.23 22.82
C PRO A 229 16.40 1.68 22.42
N PRO A 230 15.37 2.51 22.14
CA PRO A 230 15.58 3.92 21.78
C PRO A 230 15.84 4.76 23.03
N THR A 231 16.99 4.56 23.67
CA THR A 231 17.43 5.38 24.79
C THR A 231 17.63 6.83 24.35
N ARG A 232 17.54 7.77 25.29
CA ARG A 232 17.80 9.20 24.99
C ARG A 232 19.16 9.39 24.31
N GLU A 233 20.21 8.75 24.81
CA GLU A 233 21.56 8.82 24.23
C GLU A 233 21.60 8.31 22.79
N ALA A 234 20.97 7.16 22.51
CA ALA A 234 20.94 6.60 21.16
C ALA A 234 20.17 7.48 20.18
N VAL A 235 19.10 8.13 20.64
CA VAL A 235 18.30 9.05 19.81
C VAL A 235 19.03 10.37 19.59
N GLU A 236 19.69 10.93 20.59
CA GLU A 236 20.54 12.13 20.39
C GLU A 236 21.69 11.82 19.42
N TRP A 237 22.31 10.63 19.50
CA TRP A 237 23.29 10.21 18.51
C TRP A 237 22.69 10.09 17.10
N MET A 238 21.51 9.48 16.97
CA MET A 238 20.79 9.39 15.69
C MET A 238 20.52 10.76 15.08
N LEU A 239 20.09 11.73 15.90
CA LEU A 239 19.78 13.09 15.46
C LEU A 239 21.00 13.86 14.92
N THR A 240 22.24 13.46 15.26
CA THR A 240 23.44 14.04 14.64
C THR A 240 23.51 13.85 13.13
N GLY A 241 22.71 12.93 12.59
CA GLY A 241 22.57 12.66 11.16
C GLY A 241 21.92 13.78 10.35
N THR A 242 21.16 14.67 11.00
CA THR A 242 20.36 15.68 10.31
C THR A 242 20.54 17.10 10.86
N THR A 243 20.32 18.10 10.00
CA THR A 243 20.27 19.51 10.38
C THR A 243 18.86 20.00 10.72
N TYR A 244 17.83 19.17 10.52
CA TYR A 244 16.46 19.54 10.87
C TYR A 244 16.24 19.58 12.39
N PRO A 245 15.40 20.50 12.89
CA PRO A 245 15.06 20.53 14.30
C PRO A 245 14.17 19.33 14.65
N ARG A 246 14.32 18.82 15.89
CA ARG A 246 13.70 17.58 16.37
C ARG A 246 12.17 17.57 16.27
N ASP A 247 11.55 18.72 16.45
CA ASP A 247 10.10 18.95 16.46
C ASP A 247 9.53 19.24 15.06
N LYS A 248 10.38 19.32 14.03
CA LYS A 248 9.90 19.50 12.64
C LYS A 248 8.97 18.36 12.26
N LEU A 249 7.72 18.70 11.99
CA LEU A 249 6.74 17.79 11.40
C LEU A 249 7.08 17.55 9.93
N ILE A 250 7.31 16.28 9.57
CA ILE A 250 7.56 15.85 8.18
C ILE A 250 6.25 15.53 7.47
N GLY A 251 5.30 14.90 8.17
CA GLY A 251 3.97 14.61 7.64
C GLY A 251 3.11 13.82 8.60
N LEU A 252 1.91 13.42 8.15
CA LEU A 252 0.98 12.61 8.93
C LEU A 252 1.03 11.18 8.44
N MET A 253 1.44 10.27 9.32
CA MET A 253 1.60 8.85 9.01
C MET A 253 0.26 8.13 9.15
N GLU A 254 -0.23 7.58 8.05
CA GLU A 254 -1.36 6.66 8.07
C GLU A 254 -0.99 5.30 8.71
N PRO A 255 -1.95 4.56 9.29
CA PRO A 255 -3.40 4.80 9.18
C PRO A 255 -4.04 5.77 10.20
N LYS A 256 -3.48 5.96 11.41
CA LYS A 256 -4.09 6.85 12.43
C LYS A 256 -3.72 8.34 12.31
N LEU A 257 -3.02 8.75 11.25
CA LEU A 257 -2.55 10.12 11.04
C LEU A 257 -1.65 10.62 12.18
N GLY A 258 -0.73 9.77 12.63
CA GLY A 258 0.24 10.14 13.65
C GLY A 258 1.26 11.14 13.12
N LYS A 259 1.65 12.10 13.96
CA LYS A 259 2.58 13.16 13.60
C LYS A 259 4.00 12.60 13.48
N ALA A 260 4.52 12.54 12.25
CA ALA A 260 5.88 12.10 11.97
C ALA A 260 6.86 13.27 12.15
N THR A 261 7.26 13.53 13.40
CA THR A 261 8.34 14.49 13.69
C THR A 261 9.72 13.86 13.46
N VAL A 262 10.74 14.68 13.28
CA VAL A 262 12.14 14.21 13.15
C VAL A 262 12.56 13.35 14.34
N GLU A 263 12.16 13.72 15.57
CA GLU A 263 12.46 12.92 16.77
C GLU A 263 11.79 11.53 16.73
N LYS A 264 10.51 11.44 16.33
CA LYS A 264 9.80 10.15 16.21
C LYS A 264 10.37 9.26 15.11
N ILE A 265 10.80 9.87 14.00
CA ILE A 265 11.52 9.16 12.93
C ILE A 265 12.87 8.65 13.45
N ALA A 266 13.63 9.48 14.20
CA ALA A 266 14.90 9.07 14.80
C ALA A 266 14.74 7.94 15.81
N ILE A 267 13.71 7.99 16.67
CA ILE A 267 13.36 6.90 17.60
C ILE A 267 13.11 5.59 16.82
N SER A 268 12.30 5.64 15.76
CA SER A 268 12.01 4.48 14.91
C SER A 268 13.25 3.96 14.16
N ALA A 269 14.13 4.86 13.74
CA ALA A 269 15.40 4.53 13.11
C ALA A 269 16.37 3.83 14.08
N VAL A 270 16.46 4.30 15.33
CA VAL A 270 17.21 3.62 16.39
C VAL A 270 16.67 2.21 16.58
N MET A 271 15.36 2.07 16.79
CA MET A 271 14.68 0.78 16.95
C MET A 271 15.01 -0.23 15.84
N ALA A 272 15.08 0.25 14.60
CA ALA A 272 15.45 -0.57 13.44
C ALA A 272 16.94 -0.95 13.38
N GLY A 273 17.79 -0.31 14.18
CA GLY A 273 19.24 -0.49 14.17
C GLY A 273 19.97 0.34 13.11
N ALA A 274 19.35 1.41 12.62
CA ALA A 274 19.96 2.32 11.64
C ALA A 274 21.17 3.07 12.23
N ARG A 275 21.86 3.84 11.39
CA ARG A 275 22.94 4.75 11.79
C ARG A 275 22.56 6.20 11.45
N PRO A 276 23.17 7.21 12.12
CA PRO A 276 22.82 8.62 11.90
C PRO A 276 22.92 9.07 10.44
N GLU A 277 23.93 8.61 9.70
CA GLU A 277 24.13 8.98 8.28
C GLU A 277 22.97 8.52 7.38
N TYR A 278 22.16 7.56 7.83
CA TYR A 278 21.01 7.05 7.10
C TYR A 278 19.74 7.88 7.35
N LEU A 279 19.70 8.63 8.45
CA LEU A 279 18.51 9.37 8.90
C LEU A 279 17.96 10.33 7.84
N PRO A 280 18.76 11.11 7.10
CA PRO A 280 18.24 12.00 6.05
C PRO A 280 17.51 11.26 4.93
N VAL A 281 17.97 10.04 4.58
CA VAL A 281 17.30 9.19 3.59
C VAL A 281 15.96 8.70 4.13
N ILE A 282 15.93 8.26 5.39
CA ILE A 282 14.70 7.80 6.06
C ILE A 282 13.68 8.95 6.16
N ILE A 283 14.13 10.16 6.50
CA ILE A 283 13.27 11.36 6.53
C ILE A 283 12.70 11.66 5.14
N ALA A 284 13.52 11.61 4.08
CA ALA A 284 13.04 11.83 2.70
C ALA A 284 12.04 10.74 2.25
N MET A 285 12.25 9.48 2.67
CA MET A 285 11.29 8.40 2.42
C MET A 285 9.96 8.63 3.14
N VAL A 286 10.00 9.05 4.40
CA VAL A 286 8.79 9.43 5.16
C VAL A 286 8.08 10.61 4.48
N GLU A 287 8.82 11.67 4.14
CA GLU A 287 8.28 12.83 3.45
C GLU A 287 7.61 12.47 2.12
N ALA A 288 8.19 11.51 1.37
CA ALA A 288 7.63 11.06 0.12
C ALA A 288 6.29 10.33 0.31
N ILE A 289 6.20 9.41 1.27
CA ILE A 289 4.97 8.63 1.47
C ILE A 289 3.87 9.39 2.20
N THR A 290 4.20 10.43 2.98
CA THR A 290 3.23 11.27 3.69
C THR A 290 2.84 12.53 2.90
N ASP A 291 3.37 12.72 1.69
CA ASP A 291 2.95 13.80 0.80
C ASP A 291 1.47 13.60 0.45
N GLU A 292 0.67 14.66 0.53
CA GLU A 292 -0.79 14.58 0.31
C GLU A 292 -1.17 14.01 -1.06
N ARG A 293 -0.27 14.12 -2.05
CA ARG A 293 -0.48 13.60 -3.41
C ARG A 293 -0.21 12.10 -3.50
N PHE A 294 0.38 11.48 -2.47
CA PHE A 294 0.69 10.05 -2.41
C PHE A 294 -0.38 9.30 -1.63
N ASN A 295 -0.95 8.24 -2.21
CA ASN A 295 -1.92 7.38 -1.53
C ASN A 295 -1.22 6.44 -0.54
N GLN A 296 -0.89 6.98 0.64
CA GLN A 296 -0.21 6.25 1.70
C GLN A 296 -1.02 5.04 2.19
N TYR A 297 -2.34 5.17 2.28
CA TYR A 297 -3.23 4.17 2.90
C TYR A 297 -3.13 2.82 2.19
N HIS A 298 -2.91 2.86 0.88
CA HIS A 298 -2.78 1.68 0.05
C HIS A 298 -1.51 0.87 0.37
N ILE A 299 -0.40 1.56 0.66
CA ILE A 299 0.88 0.91 0.97
C ILE A 299 1.03 0.47 2.44
N VAL A 300 0.21 1.01 3.34
CA VAL A 300 0.23 0.60 4.76
C VAL A 300 -0.61 -0.65 5.03
N ASN A 301 -1.53 -1.02 4.15
CA ASN A 301 -2.47 -2.13 4.40
C ASN A 301 -2.18 -3.42 3.64
N GLU A 302 -1.72 -3.35 2.39
CA GLU A 302 -1.65 -4.54 1.54
C GLU A 302 -0.47 -4.54 0.56
N ILE A 303 -0.12 -3.38 -0.02
CA ILE A 303 0.87 -3.27 -1.09
C ILE A 303 2.18 -2.73 -0.52
N LEU A 304 3.32 -3.25 -0.96
CA LEU A 304 4.60 -2.71 -0.50
C LEU A 304 5.02 -1.47 -1.32
N PRO A 305 5.64 -0.47 -0.69
CA PRO A 305 6.35 0.57 -1.42
C PRO A 305 7.69 0.03 -1.96
N VAL A 306 8.11 0.59 -3.08
CA VAL A 306 9.45 0.41 -3.63
C VAL A 306 10.10 1.76 -3.84
N PHE A 307 11.35 1.85 -3.39
CA PHE A 307 12.15 3.06 -3.35
C PHE A 307 13.37 2.90 -4.25
N PHE A 308 13.52 3.81 -5.20
CA PHE A 308 14.73 3.98 -6.00
C PHE A 308 15.52 5.13 -5.38
N ILE A 309 16.77 4.88 -5.01
CA ILE A 309 17.68 5.88 -4.45
C ILE A 309 18.78 6.14 -5.47
N SER A 310 18.84 7.37 -5.95
CA SER A 310 19.78 7.81 -6.99
C SER A 310 20.57 9.04 -6.53
N GLY A 311 21.83 9.12 -6.94
CA GLY A 311 22.73 10.23 -6.63
C GLY A 311 23.85 9.90 -5.63
N PRO A 312 24.73 10.89 -5.33
CA PRO A 312 25.99 10.65 -4.61
C PRO A 312 25.84 10.03 -3.21
N ILE A 313 24.69 10.18 -2.55
CA ILE A 313 24.43 9.61 -1.22
C ILE A 313 24.63 8.11 -1.16
N VAL A 314 24.38 7.39 -2.28
CA VAL A 314 24.47 5.93 -2.34
C VAL A 314 25.86 5.46 -1.93
N GLU A 315 26.90 6.11 -2.46
CA GLU A 315 28.30 5.82 -2.15
C GLU A 315 28.70 6.38 -0.78
N GLU A 316 28.26 7.59 -0.43
CA GLU A 316 28.66 8.25 0.81
C GLU A 316 28.23 7.49 2.08
N ILE A 317 27.07 6.83 2.06
CA ILE A 317 26.56 6.05 3.20
C ILE A 317 26.79 4.55 3.06
N GLY A 318 27.39 4.10 1.95
CA GLY A 318 27.64 2.69 1.67
C GLY A 318 26.37 1.86 1.47
N LEU A 319 25.38 2.41 0.75
CA LEU A 319 24.24 1.63 0.27
C LEU A 319 24.74 0.63 -0.78
N ASN A 320 24.53 -0.66 -0.52
CA ASN A 320 24.93 -1.69 -1.47
C ASN A 320 24.07 -1.61 -2.73
N ASN A 321 24.70 -1.31 -3.85
CA ASN A 321 24.12 -1.28 -5.18
C ASN A 321 24.67 -2.41 -6.07
N GLU A 322 25.39 -3.37 -5.50
CA GLU A 322 26.02 -4.49 -6.22
C GLU A 322 25.34 -5.83 -5.90
N SER A 323 26.12 -6.91 -5.76
CA SER A 323 25.59 -8.26 -5.53
C SER A 323 24.81 -8.29 -4.22
N GLY A 324 23.58 -8.82 -4.28
CA GLY A 324 22.72 -8.90 -3.09
C GLY A 324 22.20 -7.55 -2.59
N TYR A 325 21.98 -6.55 -3.46
CA TYR A 325 21.41 -5.25 -3.05
C TYR A 325 20.01 -5.35 -2.41
N LEU A 326 19.25 -6.42 -2.69
CA LEU A 326 17.98 -6.78 -2.02
C LEU A 326 18.12 -7.93 -1.00
N ALA A 327 19.34 -8.41 -0.77
CA ALA A 327 19.59 -9.53 0.14
C ALA A 327 19.96 -9.02 1.55
N PRO A 328 19.79 -9.86 2.60
CA PRO A 328 20.38 -9.60 3.90
C PRO A 328 21.91 -9.47 3.83
N GLY A 329 22.51 -8.79 4.81
CA GLY A 329 23.96 -8.67 4.96
C GLY A 329 24.51 -7.24 4.86
N HIS A 330 23.72 -6.31 4.34
CA HIS A 330 24.10 -4.90 4.24
C HIS A 330 23.25 -4.03 5.18
N ARG A 331 23.88 -3.50 6.23
CA ARG A 331 23.17 -2.74 7.29
C ARG A 331 22.41 -1.55 6.73
N ALA A 332 23.01 -0.75 5.83
CA ALA A 332 22.34 0.42 5.24
C ALA A 332 21.02 0.03 4.57
N ASN A 333 21.07 -0.89 3.59
CA ASN A 333 19.90 -1.37 2.85
C ASN A 333 18.80 -1.91 3.79
N ALA A 334 19.19 -2.80 4.71
CA ALA A 334 18.25 -3.47 5.60
C ALA A 334 17.60 -2.49 6.60
N THR A 335 18.39 -1.62 7.22
CA THR A 335 17.92 -0.77 8.33
C THR A 335 17.20 0.48 7.85
N ILE A 336 17.51 1.02 6.67
CA ILE A 336 16.76 2.16 6.10
C ILE A 336 15.31 1.77 5.85
N GLY A 337 15.09 0.67 5.14
CA GLY A 337 13.72 0.25 4.83
C GLY A 337 13.00 -0.36 6.03
N ARG A 338 13.71 -1.03 6.96
CA ARG A 338 13.13 -1.42 8.25
C ARG A 338 12.75 -0.22 9.11
N ALA A 339 13.54 0.86 9.12
CA ALA A 339 13.19 2.09 9.84
C ALA A 339 11.90 2.72 9.33
N LEU A 340 11.66 2.68 8.01
CA LEU A 340 10.39 3.11 7.44
C LEU A 340 9.22 2.24 7.95
N LEU A 341 9.38 0.92 7.98
CA LEU A 341 8.38 0.02 8.56
C LEU A 341 8.12 0.35 10.03
N MET A 342 9.16 0.57 10.83
CA MET A 342 9.03 0.98 12.23
C MET A 342 8.29 2.32 12.37
N CYS A 343 8.49 3.27 11.45
CA CYS A 343 7.70 4.50 11.41
C CYS A 343 6.22 4.21 11.14
N MET A 344 5.89 3.35 10.19
CA MET A 344 4.50 2.94 9.92
C MET A 344 3.86 2.26 11.14
N ILE A 345 4.58 1.37 11.81
CA ILE A 345 4.12 0.65 13.00
C ILE A 345 3.86 1.61 14.15
N ASN A 346 4.86 2.43 14.50
CA ASN A 346 4.84 3.21 15.74
C ASN A 346 4.17 4.57 15.57
N ILE A 347 4.52 5.31 14.52
CA ILE A 347 3.95 6.63 14.23
C ILE A 347 2.59 6.47 13.58
N GLY A 348 2.45 5.54 12.62
CA GLY A 348 1.19 5.30 11.92
C GLY A 348 0.15 4.50 12.72
N TRP A 349 0.59 3.83 13.80
CA TRP A 349 -0.22 2.87 14.57
C TRP A 349 -0.63 1.64 13.76
N ARG A 350 0.20 1.23 12.79
CA ARG A 350 -0.01 0.00 12.03
C ARG A 350 0.27 -1.22 12.91
N ASP A 351 -0.74 -2.06 13.13
CA ASP A 351 -0.60 -3.36 13.79
C ASP A 351 -0.30 -4.49 12.78
N MET A 352 0.94 -4.99 12.77
CA MET A 352 1.36 -6.04 11.85
C MET A 352 0.61 -7.37 12.00
N LYS A 353 -0.14 -7.59 13.10
CA LYS A 353 -1.02 -8.78 13.24
C LYS A 353 -2.23 -8.73 12.30
N TYR A 354 -2.67 -7.53 11.93
CA TYR A 354 -3.89 -7.31 11.13
C TYR A 354 -3.61 -6.63 9.79
N TYR A 355 -2.52 -5.88 9.65
CA TYR A 355 -2.13 -5.19 8.41
C TYR A 355 -1.16 -6.00 7.53
N SER A 356 -1.04 -7.31 7.79
CA SER A 356 -0.22 -8.25 7.03
C SER A 356 -1.08 -8.97 5.98
N SER A 357 -1.61 -8.26 4.97
CA SER A 357 -2.45 -8.84 3.90
C SER A 357 -3.37 -9.99 4.40
N PRO A 358 -4.28 -9.79 5.37
CA PRO A 358 -5.20 -10.85 5.77
C PRO A 358 -5.96 -11.44 4.57
N GLY A 359 -5.67 -12.71 4.26
CA GLY A 359 -6.15 -13.40 3.04
C GLY A 359 -5.07 -13.67 1.99
N GLY A 360 -3.85 -13.12 2.13
CA GLY A 360 -2.68 -13.36 1.29
C GLY A 360 -1.49 -13.93 2.08
N ALA A 361 -0.47 -14.43 1.38
CA ALA A 361 0.69 -15.09 2.02
C ALA A 361 1.69 -14.12 2.69
N GLY A 362 1.44 -12.81 2.63
CA GLY A 362 2.45 -11.79 2.92
C GLY A 362 3.59 -11.78 1.89
N GLN A 363 4.61 -10.94 2.12
CA GLN A 363 5.80 -10.85 1.27
C GLN A 363 7.06 -10.68 2.14
N PRO A 364 8.16 -11.42 1.90
CA PRO A 364 9.41 -11.26 2.66
C PRO A 364 9.98 -9.83 2.63
N ALA A 365 9.72 -9.08 1.56
CA ALA A 365 10.13 -7.68 1.46
C ALA A 365 9.42 -6.76 2.48
N ALA A 366 8.36 -7.21 3.16
CA ALA A 366 7.68 -6.38 4.16
C ALA A 366 8.58 -5.98 5.35
N TYR A 367 9.62 -6.77 5.68
CA TYR A 367 10.52 -6.48 6.79
C TYR A 367 11.50 -5.33 6.53
N ALA A 368 11.90 -5.13 5.27
CA ALA A 368 12.93 -4.15 4.92
C ALA A 368 12.51 -3.25 3.74
N ASN A 369 11.29 -3.37 3.23
CA ASN A 369 10.82 -2.76 1.99
C ASN A 369 11.73 -3.06 0.77
N TYR A 370 11.34 -2.62 -0.42
CA TYR A 370 12.25 -2.63 -1.57
C TYR A 370 13.02 -1.32 -1.60
N VAL A 371 14.25 -1.33 -1.10
CA VAL A 371 15.19 -0.20 -1.22
C VAL A 371 16.22 -0.56 -2.28
N ILE A 372 16.16 0.13 -3.42
CA ILE A 372 16.98 -0.14 -4.60
C ILE A 372 17.92 1.05 -4.82
N PRO A 373 19.21 0.90 -4.53
CA PRO A 373 20.18 1.96 -4.79
C PRO A 373 20.72 1.86 -6.23
N GLU A 374 20.95 3.01 -6.87
CA GLU A 374 21.53 3.08 -8.20
C GLU A 374 23.02 2.70 -8.18
N ASN A 375 23.44 1.91 -9.17
CA ASN A 375 24.85 1.69 -9.49
C ASN A 375 25.28 2.66 -10.61
N GLN A 376 25.49 3.92 -10.24
CA GLN A 376 25.84 4.98 -11.19
C GLN A 376 27.23 4.74 -11.84
N LYS A 377 28.18 4.13 -11.12
CA LYS A 377 29.53 3.85 -11.63
C LYS A 377 29.54 2.90 -12.82
N GLU A 378 28.60 1.96 -12.83
CA GLU A 378 28.46 0.94 -13.87
C GLU A 378 27.39 1.30 -14.92
N SER A 379 26.72 2.45 -14.76
CA SER A 379 25.71 2.96 -15.70
C SER A 379 26.38 3.56 -16.94
N PRO A 380 25.90 3.24 -18.16
CA PRO A 380 26.33 3.92 -19.38
C PRO A 380 25.65 5.28 -19.61
N TRP A 381 24.65 5.62 -18.79
CA TRP A 381 23.87 6.87 -18.87
C TRP A 381 24.04 7.71 -17.60
N PRO A 382 23.72 9.02 -17.64
CA PRO A 382 23.59 9.84 -16.43
C PRO A 382 22.67 9.19 -15.39
N SER A 383 22.81 9.61 -14.13
CA SER A 383 22.02 9.05 -13.02
C SER A 383 20.51 9.14 -13.30
N TYR A 384 19.74 8.27 -12.66
CA TYR A 384 18.30 8.33 -12.75
C TYR A 384 17.75 9.68 -12.25
N ALA A 385 18.34 10.26 -11.19
CA ALA A 385 18.03 11.59 -10.71
C ALA A 385 18.26 12.67 -11.80
N GLU A 386 19.42 12.67 -12.46
CA GLU A 386 19.70 13.59 -13.57
C GLU A 386 18.69 13.41 -14.73
N SER A 387 18.32 12.17 -15.05
CA SER A 387 17.29 11.91 -16.09
C SER A 387 15.90 12.42 -15.71
N CYS A 388 15.64 12.60 -14.41
CA CYS A 388 14.42 13.22 -13.89
C CYS A 388 14.52 14.75 -13.76
N GLY A 389 15.66 15.35 -14.15
CA GLY A 389 15.88 16.80 -14.13
C GLY A 389 16.50 17.36 -12.85
N PHE A 390 17.01 16.52 -11.95
CA PHE A 390 17.76 16.95 -10.77
C PHE A 390 19.23 17.23 -11.09
N LEU A 391 19.91 17.97 -10.21
CA LEU A 391 21.32 18.28 -10.40
C LEU A 391 22.22 17.06 -10.12
N PRO A 392 23.43 16.97 -10.73
CA PRO A 392 24.33 15.83 -10.54
C PRO A 392 24.80 15.60 -9.09
N ASP A 393 24.77 16.64 -8.26
CA ASP A 393 25.13 16.59 -6.83
C ASP A 393 23.91 16.35 -5.91
N GLU A 394 22.70 16.32 -6.47
CA GLU A 394 21.49 16.00 -5.72
C GLU A 394 21.29 14.49 -5.61
N SER A 395 20.86 14.05 -4.44
CA SER A 395 20.41 12.68 -4.22
C SER A 395 18.91 12.64 -4.00
N VAL A 396 18.23 11.67 -4.60
CA VAL A 396 16.78 11.65 -4.71
C VAL A 396 16.24 10.28 -4.32
N VAL A 397 15.17 10.28 -3.53
CA VAL A 397 14.31 9.13 -3.31
C VAL A 397 13.15 9.23 -4.29
N THR A 398 12.95 8.19 -5.10
CA THR A 398 11.77 8.01 -5.95
C THR A 398 10.95 6.85 -5.42
N VAL A 399 9.64 7.01 -5.23
CA VAL A 399 8.76 6.00 -4.65
C VAL A 399 7.49 5.77 -5.48
N CYS A 400 7.09 4.51 -5.53
CA CYS A 400 5.77 4.06 -5.95
C CYS A 400 5.36 2.82 -5.14
N GLU A 401 4.10 2.44 -5.22
CA GLU A 401 3.65 1.11 -4.81
C GLU A 401 4.01 0.03 -5.86
N THR A 402 4.06 -1.23 -5.42
CA THR A 402 4.30 -2.38 -6.31
C THR A 402 3.29 -3.51 -6.10
N LEU A 403 2.51 -3.82 -7.14
CA LEU A 403 1.56 -4.94 -7.15
C LEU A 403 2.15 -6.22 -7.76
N SER A 404 3.10 -6.09 -8.68
CA SER A 404 3.69 -7.22 -9.40
C SER A 404 5.19 -7.05 -9.51
N VAL A 405 5.91 -8.15 -9.28
CA VAL A 405 7.37 -8.22 -9.41
C VAL A 405 7.69 -9.31 -10.43
N VAL A 406 8.29 -8.91 -11.55
CA VAL A 406 8.64 -9.82 -12.64
C VAL A 406 10.17 -9.88 -12.75
N ARG A 407 10.72 -11.09 -12.76
CA ARG A 407 12.13 -11.30 -13.07
C ARG A 407 12.32 -11.21 -14.58
N GLY A 408 13.18 -10.29 -15.00
CA GLY A 408 13.57 -10.10 -16.39
C GLY A 408 14.78 -10.93 -16.79
N PRO A 409 15.47 -10.56 -17.88
CA PRO A 409 16.67 -11.26 -18.32
C PRO A 409 17.80 -11.15 -17.29
N SER A 410 18.67 -12.15 -17.32
CA SER A 410 19.84 -12.30 -16.46
C SER A 410 21.01 -12.78 -17.30
N GLU A 411 22.22 -12.35 -16.97
CA GLU A 411 23.45 -12.84 -17.60
C GLU A 411 23.90 -14.17 -16.98
N THR A 412 23.60 -14.39 -15.70
CA THR A 412 24.01 -15.62 -15.00
C THR A 412 22.99 -16.73 -15.19
N LEU A 413 23.48 -17.96 -15.42
CA LEU A 413 22.71 -19.21 -15.65
C LEU A 413 21.99 -19.32 -17.00
N PHE A 414 22.19 -18.39 -17.94
CA PHE A 414 21.55 -18.43 -19.25
C PHE A 414 22.57 -18.14 -20.36
N MET A 415 22.54 -18.94 -21.44
CA MET A 415 23.38 -18.75 -22.63
C MET A 415 22.56 -18.11 -23.75
N GLU A 416 22.06 -16.90 -23.49
CA GLU A 416 21.16 -16.19 -24.40
C GLU A 416 21.91 -15.14 -25.21
N THR A 417 21.43 -14.85 -26.42
CA THR A 417 21.92 -13.70 -27.19
C THR A 417 21.31 -12.40 -26.66
N TYR A 418 21.88 -11.27 -27.07
CA TYR A 418 21.33 -9.95 -26.74
C TYR A 418 19.88 -9.81 -27.24
N GLU A 419 19.60 -10.29 -28.45
CA GLU A 419 18.27 -10.24 -29.07
C GLU A 419 17.25 -11.05 -28.26
N GLN A 420 17.64 -12.23 -27.77
CA GLN A 420 16.78 -13.05 -26.92
C GLN A 420 16.49 -12.37 -25.57
N ARG A 421 17.48 -11.71 -24.96
CA ARG A 421 17.27 -10.92 -23.73
C ARG A 421 16.40 -9.69 -23.99
N LEU A 422 16.59 -9.02 -25.12
CA LEU A 422 15.79 -7.88 -25.54
C LEU A 422 14.32 -8.29 -25.74
N GLU A 423 14.08 -9.44 -26.36
CA GLU A 423 12.74 -10.02 -26.51
C GLU A 423 12.11 -10.39 -25.15
N LYS A 424 12.89 -10.89 -24.19
CA LYS A 424 12.40 -11.09 -22.82
C LYS A 424 12.04 -9.80 -22.11
N MET A 425 12.79 -8.71 -22.31
CA MET A 425 12.39 -7.39 -21.79
C MET A 425 11.09 -6.93 -22.45
N ARG A 426 10.96 -7.11 -23.76
CA ARG A 426 9.77 -6.75 -24.52
C ARG A 426 8.52 -7.43 -23.95
N SER A 427 8.58 -8.74 -23.74
CA SER A 427 7.42 -9.55 -23.35
C SER A 427 6.83 -9.17 -21.99
N ILE A 428 7.63 -8.62 -21.07
CA ILE A 428 7.16 -8.10 -19.78
C ILE A 428 6.15 -6.94 -19.97
N PHE A 429 6.24 -6.21 -21.07
CA PHE A 429 5.35 -5.09 -21.40
C PHE A 429 4.20 -5.48 -22.34
N SER A 430 4.05 -6.78 -22.65
CA SER A 430 2.96 -7.26 -23.51
C SER A 430 1.63 -7.40 -22.74
N GLN A 431 0.53 -7.49 -23.48
CA GLN A 431 -0.82 -7.72 -22.97
C GLN A 431 -0.97 -8.99 -22.11
N HIS A 432 -0.02 -9.93 -22.19
CA HIS A 432 -0.07 -11.20 -21.49
C HIS A 432 0.51 -11.14 -20.07
N THR A 433 1.20 -10.07 -19.71
CA THR A 433 1.76 -9.93 -18.35
C THR A 433 0.65 -9.68 -17.33
N ASN A 434 0.80 -10.27 -16.14
CA ASN A 434 -0.19 -10.23 -15.05
C ASN A 434 -0.82 -8.86 -14.75
N VAL A 435 -0.06 -7.76 -14.86
CA VAL A 435 -0.64 -6.41 -14.62
C VAL A 435 -1.59 -6.02 -15.74
N PHE A 436 -1.21 -6.23 -16.98
CA PHE A 436 -2.02 -5.88 -18.14
C PHE A 436 -3.18 -6.83 -18.36
N SER A 437 -3.00 -8.13 -18.15
CA SER A 437 -4.09 -9.11 -18.24
C SER A 437 -5.15 -8.90 -17.14
N ARG A 438 -4.78 -8.34 -15.97
CA ARG A 438 -5.75 -8.05 -14.91
C ARG A 438 -6.39 -6.66 -15.05
N PHE A 439 -5.61 -5.63 -15.36
CA PHE A 439 -6.06 -4.23 -15.27
C PHE A 439 -6.22 -3.54 -16.64
N GLY A 440 -5.85 -4.20 -17.73
CA GLY A 440 -5.92 -3.69 -19.10
C GLY A 440 -4.82 -2.69 -19.45
N MET A 441 -4.53 -2.58 -20.76
CA MET A 441 -3.58 -1.62 -21.34
C MET A 441 -4.28 -0.31 -21.76
N PRO A 442 -3.75 0.90 -21.46
CA PRO A 442 -4.31 2.18 -21.93
C PRO A 442 -4.37 2.26 -23.47
N PRO A 443 -5.07 3.23 -24.10
CA PRO A 443 -6.01 4.19 -23.51
C PRO A 443 -7.34 3.56 -23.10
N ARG A 444 -7.58 2.29 -23.45
CA ARG A 444 -8.79 1.55 -23.05
C ARG A 444 -8.65 0.96 -21.64
N GLY A 445 -7.45 0.65 -21.19
CA GLY A 445 -7.16 0.15 -19.84
C GLY A 445 -6.76 1.26 -18.88
N ASN A 446 -5.91 0.93 -17.91
CA ASN A 446 -5.56 1.84 -16.83
C ASN A 446 -4.39 2.79 -17.22
N PRO A 447 -4.64 4.11 -17.40
CA PRO A 447 -3.56 5.06 -17.72
C PRO A 447 -2.65 5.37 -16.51
N GLY A 448 -3.06 4.95 -15.32
CA GLY A 448 -2.33 5.11 -14.06
C GLY A 448 -1.21 4.09 -13.85
N ALA A 449 -1.02 3.10 -14.74
CA ALA A 449 0.01 2.09 -14.57
C ALA A 449 1.42 2.71 -14.47
N ARG A 450 2.28 2.13 -13.63
CA ARG A 450 3.68 2.54 -13.45
C ARG A 450 4.59 1.32 -13.46
N HIS A 451 5.77 1.47 -14.06
CA HIS A 451 6.77 0.41 -14.15
C HIS A 451 8.11 0.91 -13.65
N MET A 452 8.79 0.18 -12.78
CA MET A 452 10.13 0.51 -12.30
C MET A 452 11.06 -0.65 -12.63
N ILE A 453 12.02 -0.38 -13.51
CA ILE A 453 13.00 -1.33 -14.02
C ILE A 453 14.30 -1.12 -13.23
N ALA A 454 14.65 -2.14 -12.45
CA ALA A 454 15.95 -2.30 -11.82
C ALA A 454 16.82 -3.17 -12.75
N MET A 455 17.59 -2.51 -13.63
CA MET A 455 18.34 -3.17 -14.71
C MET A 455 19.79 -3.43 -14.31
N HIS A 456 20.32 -4.61 -14.63
CA HIS A 456 21.73 -4.90 -14.39
C HIS A 456 22.66 -4.18 -15.40
N PRO A 457 23.87 -3.78 -15.00
CA PRO A 457 24.82 -3.04 -15.83
C PRO A 457 25.09 -3.61 -17.23
N THR A 458 25.22 -4.93 -17.37
CA THR A 458 25.57 -5.52 -18.67
C THR A 458 24.49 -5.31 -19.72
N MET A 459 23.21 -5.46 -19.38
CA MET A 459 22.12 -5.18 -20.32
C MET A 459 22.09 -3.70 -20.68
N ALA A 460 22.31 -2.81 -19.71
CA ALA A 460 22.39 -1.38 -19.97
C ALA A 460 23.51 -1.03 -20.96
N ARG A 461 24.71 -1.61 -20.77
CA ARG A 461 25.85 -1.42 -21.69
C ARG A 461 25.59 -2.02 -23.07
N GLN A 462 24.95 -3.19 -23.15
CA GLN A 462 24.55 -3.81 -24.43
C GLN A 462 23.55 -2.91 -25.17
N LEU A 463 22.55 -2.35 -24.48
CA LEU A 463 21.61 -1.38 -25.02
C LEU A 463 22.32 -0.11 -25.52
N ALA A 464 23.21 0.47 -24.71
CA ALA A 464 23.98 1.65 -25.08
C ALA A 464 24.88 1.41 -26.31
N ASN A 465 25.53 0.23 -26.39
CA ASN A 465 26.32 -0.17 -27.56
C ASN A 465 25.46 -0.31 -28.83
N ALA A 466 24.19 -0.70 -28.66
CA ALA A 466 23.20 -0.72 -29.74
C ALA A 466 22.62 0.67 -30.08
N GLY A 467 23.08 1.74 -29.42
CA GLY A 467 22.67 3.12 -29.68
C GLY A 467 21.47 3.60 -28.87
N PHE A 468 20.98 2.82 -27.90
CA PHE A 468 19.88 3.25 -27.05
C PHE A 468 20.32 4.28 -26.01
N THR A 469 19.51 5.33 -25.85
CA THR A 469 19.44 6.10 -24.61
C THR A 469 18.40 5.46 -23.69
N ARG A 470 18.36 5.90 -22.43
CA ARG A 470 17.31 5.46 -21.49
C ARG A 470 15.91 5.73 -22.07
N GLU A 471 15.71 6.93 -22.59
CA GLU A 471 14.44 7.40 -23.15
C GLU A 471 14.09 6.67 -24.44
N SER A 472 15.05 6.49 -25.36
CA SER A 472 14.78 5.80 -26.62
C SER A 472 14.52 4.30 -26.43
N PHE A 473 15.09 3.67 -25.40
CA PHE A 473 14.76 2.29 -25.04
C PHE A 473 13.33 2.18 -24.47
N ILE A 474 12.92 3.10 -23.61
CA ILE A 474 11.54 3.14 -23.10
C ILE A 474 10.55 3.41 -24.25
N GLN A 475 10.88 4.32 -25.16
CA GLN A 475 10.08 4.56 -26.37
C GLN A 475 10.01 3.31 -27.25
N TRP A 476 11.12 2.59 -27.41
CA TRP A 476 11.12 1.33 -28.13
C TRP A 476 10.18 0.30 -27.47
N LEU A 477 10.24 0.13 -26.13
CA LEU A 477 9.31 -0.73 -25.39
C LEU A 477 7.85 -0.34 -25.60
N HIS A 478 7.57 0.96 -25.68
CA HIS A 478 6.25 1.49 -26.00
C HIS A 478 5.79 1.03 -27.38
N ASP A 479 6.59 1.35 -28.41
CA ASP A 479 6.20 1.17 -29.80
C ASP A 479 6.02 -0.30 -30.16
N VAL A 480 6.91 -1.18 -29.70
CA VAL A 480 6.87 -2.62 -30.04
C VAL A 480 5.82 -3.42 -29.27
N ASN A 481 5.25 -2.85 -28.20
CA ASN A 481 4.14 -3.47 -27.45
C ASN A 481 2.81 -2.75 -27.71
N THR A 482 2.79 -1.73 -28.56
CA THR A 482 1.55 -1.06 -28.95
C THR A 482 0.74 -1.96 -29.89
N ILE A 483 -0.48 -2.25 -29.48
CA ILE A 483 -1.50 -2.94 -30.27
C ILE A 483 -2.27 -1.87 -31.03
N ASP A 484 -1.99 -1.73 -32.32
CA ASP A 484 -2.68 -0.83 -33.24
C ASP A 484 -3.30 -1.65 -34.37
N TRP A 485 -4.62 -1.85 -34.30
CA TRP A 485 -5.35 -2.70 -35.23
C TRP A 485 -5.14 -2.30 -36.70
N ASP A 486 -5.03 -1.00 -36.96
CA ASP A 486 -4.94 -0.46 -38.31
C ASP A 486 -3.55 -0.70 -38.91
N LYS A 487 -2.53 -0.94 -38.08
CA LYS A 487 -1.17 -1.31 -38.49
C LYS A 487 -0.89 -2.81 -38.49
N MET A 488 -1.70 -3.61 -37.79
CA MET A 488 -1.54 -5.07 -37.78
C MET A 488 -1.78 -5.69 -39.15
N SER A 489 -0.95 -6.68 -39.47
CA SER A 489 -1.18 -7.62 -40.58
C SER A 489 -2.42 -8.50 -40.34
N GLU A 490 -2.91 -9.14 -41.39
CA GLU A 490 -4.05 -10.07 -41.26
C GLU A 490 -3.75 -11.23 -40.31
N GLN A 491 -2.52 -11.74 -40.31
CA GLN A 491 -2.10 -12.81 -39.40
C GLN A 491 -2.14 -12.33 -37.93
N GLU A 492 -1.56 -11.17 -37.63
CA GLU A 492 -1.56 -10.60 -36.27
C GLU A 492 -2.98 -10.34 -35.77
N ARG A 493 -3.90 -9.91 -36.64
CA ARG A 493 -5.32 -9.72 -36.29
C ARG A 493 -6.00 -11.03 -35.92
N GLU A 494 -5.73 -12.12 -36.66
CA GLU A 494 -6.31 -13.43 -36.34
C GLU A 494 -5.71 -14.01 -35.06
N GLU A 495 -4.40 -13.89 -34.84
CA GLU A 495 -3.76 -14.27 -33.58
C GLU A 495 -4.32 -13.47 -32.39
N PHE A 496 -4.50 -12.16 -32.57
CA PHE A 496 -5.07 -11.29 -31.54
C PHE A 496 -6.52 -11.68 -31.21
N LYS A 497 -7.39 -11.90 -32.21
CA LYS A 497 -8.76 -12.41 -32.02
C LYS A 497 -8.77 -13.75 -31.28
N GLN A 498 -7.83 -14.64 -31.60
CA GLN A 498 -7.73 -15.94 -30.93
C GLN A 498 -7.35 -15.78 -29.47
N ASN A 499 -6.39 -14.91 -29.16
CA ASN A 499 -6.02 -14.58 -27.78
C ASN A 499 -7.20 -13.99 -26.99
N VAL A 500 -8.03 -13.15 -27.63
CA VAL A 500 -9.26 -12.62 -27.01
C VAL A 500 -10.27 -13.73 -26.73
N LYS A 501 -10.50 -14.66 -27.67
CA LYS A 501 -11.38 -15.83 -27.46
C LYS A 501 -10.92 -16.71 -26.30
N GLU A 502 -9.62 -16.84 -26.13
CA GLU A 502 -8.99 -17.65 -25.07
C GLU A 502 -8.87 -16.90 -23.73
N GLY A 503 -9.32 -15.64 -23.64
CA GLY A 503 -9.27 -14.84 -22.42
C GLY A 503 -7.87 -14.33 -22.04
N LYS A 504 -6.90 -14.34 -22.97
CA LYS A 504 -5.49 -13.99 -22.71
C LYS A 504 -5.17 -12.49 -22.73
N VAL A 505 -6.18 -11.64 -22.95
CA VAL A 505 -6.03 -10.18 -23.16
C VAL A 505 -6.75 -9.35 -22.09
N SER A 506 -7.64 -9.95 -21.29
CA SER A 506 -8.14 -9.36 -20.05
C SER A 506 -9.00 -10.35 -19.25
N GLU A 507 -8.84 -10.36 -17.92
CA GLU A 507 -9.59 -11.24 -17.01
C GLU A 507 -10.42 -10.48 -15.95
N PHE A 508 -9.94 -9.36 -15.42
CA PHE A 508 -10.52 -8.73 -14.23
C PHE A 508 -11.29 -7.41 -14.49
N MET A 509 -10.62 -6.27 -14.69
CA MET A 509 -11.32 -4.96 -14.71
C MET A 509 -11.93 -4.55 -16.06
N ARG A 510 -11.57 -5.18 -17.18
CA ARG A 510 -12.14 -4.83 -18.50
C ARG A 510 -12.18 -5.99 -19.48
N LYS A 511 -13.22 -6.83 -19.44
CA LYS A 511 -13.42 -7.95 -20.38
C LYS A 511 -13.39 -7.46 -21.83
N PHE A 512 -12.33 -7.84 -22.54
CA PHE A 512 -12.15 -7.54 -23.95
C PHE A 512 -12.95 -8.57 -24.77
N SER A 513 -13.72 -8.14 -25.76
CA SER A 513 -14.53 -9.04 -26.59
C SER A 513 -14.08 -9.04 -28.05
N LEU A 514 -14.62 -9.97 -28.84
CA LEU A 514 -14.38 -9.97 -30.29
C LEU A 514 -14.92 -8.71 -30.99
N ASP A 515 -15.91 -8.03 -30.40
CA ASP A 515 -16.46 -6.79 -30.96
C ASP A 515 -15.48 -5.61 -30.83
N ASP A 516 -14.53 -5.69 -29.90
CA ASP A 516 -13.46 -4.72 -29.75
C ASP A 516 -12.36 -4.88 -30.82
N CYS A 517 -12.29 -6.04 -31.50
CA CYS A 517 -11.31 -6.38 -32.53
C CYS A 517 -11.70 -5.79 -33.90
N ARG A 518 -11.60 -4.46 -34.03
CA ARG A 518 -12.03 -3.70 -35.20
C ARG A 518 -11.16 -2.46 -35.45
N PRO A 519 -11.25 -1.82 -36.64
CA PRO A 519 -10.53 -0.57 -36.93
C PRO A 519 -10.66 0.48 -35.84
N GLY A 520 -9.58 1.21 -35.56
CA GLY A 520 -9.48 2.16 -34.45
C GLY A 520 -9.26 1.54 -33.06
N LEU A 521 -8.96 0.24 -32.96
CA LEU A 521 -8.44 -0.34 -31.73
C LEU A 521 -6.97 0.06 -31.54
N LEU A 522 -6.72 0.74 -30.42
CA LEU A 522 -5.39 1.11 -29.95
C LEU A 522 -5.25 0.70 -28.48
N MET A 523 -4.16 0.00 -28.15
CA MET A 523 -3.72 -0.25 -26.79
C MET A 523 -2.20 -0.09 -26.67
N GLU A 524 -1.75 0.65 -25.67
CA GLU A 524 -0.37 1.03 -25.39
C GLU A 524 0.06 0.37 -24.07
N PRO A 525 1.32 -0.03 -23.91
CA PRO A 525 1.79 -0.64 -22.67
C PRO A 525 1.80 0.36 -21.49
N PHE A 526 1.85 1.66 -21.76
CA PHE A 526 1.77 2.72 -20.77
C PHE A 526 1.46 4.04 -21.48
N SER A 527 0.71 4.94 -20.83
CA SER A 527 0.21 6.18 -21.46
C SER A 527 1.24 7.29 -21.65
N ASP A 528 2.38 7.22 -20.98
CA ASP A 528 3.46 8.19 -21.08
C ASP A 528 4.78 7.48 -20.77
N ILE A 529 5.83 7.75 -21.54
CA ILE A 529 7.19 7.22 -21.29
C ILE A 529 7.68 7.52 -19.87
N LYS A 530 7.23 8.62 -19.26
CA LYS A 530 7.55 9.00 -17.88
C LYS A 530 6.94 8.05 -16.85
N HIS A 531 5.99 7.20 -17.23
CA HIS A 531 5.44 6.13 -16.38
C HIS A 531 6.34 4.88 -16.31
N VAL A 532 7.54 4.94 -16.89
CA VAL A 532 8.58 3.94 -16.77
C VAL A 532 9.84 4.56 -16.16
N ALA A 533 10.21 4.13 -14.96
CA ALA A 533 11.48 4.44 -14.32
C ALA A 533 12.50 3.36 -14.68
N LEU A 534 13.69 3.73 -15.15
CA LEU A 534 14.76 2.79 -15.46
C LEU A 534 16.04 3.21 -14.73
N MET A 535 16.45 2.39 -13.78
CA MET A 535 17.63 2.61 -12.96
C MET A 535 18.57 1.41 -13.06
N ILE A 536 19.87 1.69 -13.11
CA ILE A 536 20.90 0.66 -13.15
C ILE A 536 21.23 0.23 -11.72
N THR A 537 21.27 -1.07 -11.45
CA THR A 537 21.59 -1.60 -10.12
C THR A 537 22.13 -3.03 -10.22
N GLY A 538 22.81 -3.50 -9.18
CA GLY A 538 23.47 -4.79 -9.15
C GLY A 538 24.79 -4.81 -9.91
N THR A 539 25.23 -6.00 -10.29
CA THR A 539 26.53 -6.24 -10.93
C THR A 539 26.39 -6.59 -12.41
N GLY A 540 27.49 -6.59 -13.16
CA GLY A 540 27.51 -7.06 -14.54
C GLY A 540 26.96 -8.48 -14.74
N ALA A 541 27.14 -9.39 -13.78
CA ALA A 541 26.57 -10.74 -13.82
C ALA A 541 25.12 -10.83 -13.28
N GLY A 542 24.45 -9.71 -13.05
CA GLY A 542 23.15 -9.64 -12.40
C GLY A 542 21.96 -10.01 -13.30
N GLY A 543 20.77 -9.80 -12.76
CA GLY A 543 19.50 -9.93 -13.47
C GLY A 543 18.63 -8.69 -13.28
N THR A 544 17.73 -8.47 -14.23
CA THR A 544 16.78 -7.36 -14.21
C THR A 544 15.53 -7.73 -13.41
N ILE A 545 14.99 -6.78 -12.66
CA ILE A 545 13.69 -6.91 -11.99
C ILE A 545 12.80 -5.76 -12.44
N VAL A 546 11.55 -6.07 -12.77
CA VAL A 546 10.54 -5.08 -13.14
C VAL A 546 9.43 -5.10 -12.09
N PHE A 547 9.26 -3.98 -11.42
CA PHE A 547 8.15 -3.72 -10.51
C PHE A 547 7.05 -3.00 -11.26
N SER A 548 5.81 -3.42 -11.10
CA SER A 548 4.67 -2.84 -11.80
C SER A 548 3.49 -2.64 -10.86
N THR A 549 2.77 -1.53 -11.02
CA THR A 549 1.48 -1.28 -10.37
C THR A 549 0.43 -0.90 -11.40
N SER A 550 -0.83 -1.20 -11.09
CA SER A 550 -1.98 -0.84 -11.90
C SER A 550 -2.32 0.64 -11.76
N ALA A 551 -2.17 1.22 -10.57
CA ALA A 551 -2.31 2.65 -10.33
C ALA A 551 -1.08 3.16 -9.59
N GLY A 552 -0.40 4.18 -10.11
CA GLY A 552 0.64 4.86 -9.35
C GLY A 552 0.01 5.51 -8.13
N SER A 553 0.63 5.39 -6.95
CA SER A 553 0.10 5.96 -5.69
C SER A 553 -0.09 7.48 -5.77
N THR A 554 0.64 8.15 -6.67
CA THR A 554 0.50 9.58 -7.01
C THR A 554 -0.71 9.93 -7.88
N THR A 555 -1.31 8.93 -8.54
CA THR A 555 -2.52 9.12 -9.35
C THR A 555 -3.76 9.22 -8.46
N LEU A 556 -3.69 8.62 -7.28
CA LEU A 556 -4.82 8.38 -6.41
C LEU A 556 -4.89 9.38 -5.24
N GLY A 557 -3.75 9.91 -4.78
CA GLY A 557 -3.71 10.88 -3.68
C GLY A 557 -4.05 12.31 -4.08
N VAL A 558 -4.19 12.62 -5.38
CA VAL A 558 -4.27 14.00 -5.83
C VAL A 558 -5.69 14.57 -5.73
N LYS A 559 -5.92 15.43 -4.74
CA LYS A 559 -7.07 16.35 -4.72
C LYS A 559 -6.75 17.56 -5.61
N ASN A 560 -7.44 17.71 -6.75
CA ASN A 560 -7.43 18.89 -7.62
C ASN A 560 -6.09 19.25 -8.34
N GLY A 561 -5.17 18.29 -8.52
CA GLY A 561 -3.89 18.49 -9.21
C GLY A 561 -3.63 17.52 -10.37
N LYS A 562 -2.50 17.67 -11.05
CA LYS A 562 -2.01 16.66 -12.01
C LYS A 562 -1.21 15.58 -11.27
N PRO A 563 -1.46 14.30 -11.56
CA PRO A 563 -0.70 13.21 -10.95
C PRO A 563 0.75 13.23 -11.42
N LEU A 564 1.67 13.04 -10.49
CA LEU A 564 3.08 12.85 -10.82
C LEU A 564 3.29 11.42 -11.36
N PRO A 565 4.28 11.17 -12.23
CA PRO A 565 4.63 9.81 -12.60
C PRO A 565 5.08 8.99 -11.37
N TYR A 566 5.96 9.56 -10.57
CA TYR A 566 6.43 9.00 -9.30
C TYR A 566 6.49 10.11 -8.26
N MET A 567 6.42 9.75 -6.98
CA MET A 567 6.73 10.72 -5.94
C MET A 567 8.24 10.77 -5.76
N GLN A 568 8.82 11.96 -5.84
CA GLN A 568 10.26 12.18 -5.75
C GLN A 568 10.57 13.23 -4.70
N LYS A 569 11.55 12.94 -3.85
CA LYS A 569 12.04 13.86 -2.81
C LYS A 569 13.55 13.93 -2.86
N VAL A 570 14.08 15.15 -2.95
CA VAL A 570 15.52 15.39 -2.79
C VAL A 570 15.86 15.14 -1.31
N ILE A 571 16.92 14.37 -1.08
CA ILE A 571 17.45 14.14 0.26
C ILE A 571 18.10 15.44 0.72
N ARG A 572 17.59 16.00 1.81
CA ARG A 572 17.99 17.30 2.36
C ARG A 572 18.26 17.19 3.85
N GLY A 573 18.99 18.17 4.37
CA GLY A 573 19.29 18.29 5.78
C GLY A 573 20.20 17.18 6.29
N ALA A 574 21.09 16.65 5.45
CA ALA A 574 22.09 15.67 5.85
C ALA A 574 23.29 16.37 6.50
N ALA A 575 23.59 16.05 7.75
CA ALA A 575 24.66 16.72 8.50
C ALA A 575 26.03 16.05 8.30
N LEU A 576 26.04 14.73 8.03
CA LEU A 576 27.25 13.90 8.03
C LEU A 576 27.79 13.56 6.64
N THR A 577 27.02 13.81 5.59
CA THR A 577 27.36 13.55 4.18
C THR A 577 27.43 14.88 3.43
N LYS A 578 28.14 14.98 2.30
CA LYS A 578 28.06 16.14 1.40
C LYS A 578 26.77 16.09 0.59
N ALA A 579 26.43 14.90 0.09
CA ALA A 579 25.15 14.63 -0.55
C ALA A 579 24.00 14.97 0.42
N GLY A 580 23.15 15.91 0.02
CA GLY A 580 21.97 16.31 0.77
C GLY A 580 22.18 17.30 1.93
N LYS A 581 23.35 17.95 2.03
CA LYS A 581 23.56 19.09 2.96
C LYS A 581 22.58 20.22 2.75
#